data_AF-A0A9D6G7U1-F1
#
_entry.id   AF-A0A9D6G7U1-F1
#
_cell.length_a   1.000
_cell.length_b   1.000
_cell.length_c   1.000
_cell.angle_alpha   90.00
_cell.angle_beta   90.00
_cell.angle_gamma   90.00
#
_symmetry.space_group_name_H-M   'P 1'
#
loop_
_entity.id
_entity.type
_entity.pdbx_description
1 polymer ?
#
loop_
_entity_poly.entity_id
_entity_poly.type
_entity_poly.pdbx_seq_one_letter_code
_entity_poly.pdbx_strand_id
1 'polypeptide(L)'
;MLFVVGDHLAGALTGAVTALAVRGVGAGGTDMVVAMLLGAVVGSAVHLLLALLFSPLLGPFQVMVPGSLIGMYGGMLFAMRDSVHGGSPTLSSAVLVGGLFGAVVTAGVELYDRALRPEGSDR
;
A
#
# COMPACT_ATOMS: atom_id res chain seq x y z
N MET A 1 -13.13 1.11 -17.83
CA MET A 1 -13.67 0.48 -16.60
C MET A 1 -12.82 -0.68 -16.11
N LEU A 2 -12.45 -1.66 -16.96
CA LEU A 2 -11.59 -2.79 -16.53
C LEU A 2 -10.22 -2.37 -15.96
N PHE A 3 -9.56 -1.38 -16.57
CA PHE A 3 -8.28 -0.84 -16.06
C PHE A 3 -8.42 -0.18 -14.68
N VAL A 4 -9.44 0.66 -14.48
CA VAL A 4 -9.71 1.32 -13.18
C VAL A 4 -9.99 0.32 -12.07
N VAL A 5 -10.77 -0.73 -12.37
CA VAL A 5 -11.02 -1.82 -11.42
C VAL A 5 -9.73 -2.61 -11.12
N GLY A 6 -8.91 -2.84 -12.14
CA GLY A 6 -7.59 -3.48 -12.00
C GLY A 6 -6.65 -2.69 -11.09
N ASP A 7 -6.61 -1.37 -11.23
CA ASP A 7 -5.74 -0.49 -10.43
C ASP A 7 -6.15 -0.48 -8.95
N HIS A 8 -7.45 -0.45 -8.68
CA HIS A 8 -7.98 -0.54 -7.31
C HIS A 8 -7.70 -1.91 -6.68
N LEU A 9 -7.87 -3.00 -7.44
CA LEU A 9 -7.54 -4.35 -6.97
C LEU A 9 -6.04 -4.50 -6.73
N ALA A 10 -5.19 -3.96 -7.61
CA ALA A 10 -3.74 -3.96 -7.43
C ALA A 10 -3.31 -3.14 -6.21
N GLY A 11 -3.94 -1.98 -5.99
CA GLY A 11 -3.74 -1.18 -4.78
C GLY A 11 -4.13 -1.92 -3.51
N ALA A 12 -5.33 -2.51 -3.49
CA ALA A 12 -5.80 -3.31 -2.36
C ALA A 12 -4.87 -4.51 -2.09
N LEU A 13 -4.46 -5.24 -3.13
CA LEU A 13 -3.52 -6.35 -2.99
C LEU A 13 -2.17 -5.87 -2.43
N THR A 14 -1.66 -4.75 -2.94
CA THR A 14 -0.39 -4.16 -2.48
C THR A 14 -0.46 -3.82 -1.00
N GLY A 15 -1.55 -3.20 -0.55
CA GLY A 15 -1.74 -2.85 0.86
C GLY A 15 -1.91 -4.08 1.75
N ALA A 16 -2.64 -5.10 1.30
CA ALA A 16 -2.82 -6.36 2.03
C ALA A 16 -1.49 -7.12 2.18
N VAL A 17 -0.73 -7.27 1.09
CA VAL A 17 0.58 -7.93 1.11
C VAL A 17 1.57 -7.16 1.97
N THR A 18 1.57 -5.82 1.90
CA THR A 18 2.43 -4.97 2.74
C THR A 18 2.10 -5.15 4.22
N ALA A 19 0.82 -5.12 4.60
CA ALA A 19 0.39 -5.33 5.98
C ALA A 19 0.79 -6.72 6.51
N LEU A 20 0.63 -7.75 5.70
CA LEU A 20 1.04 -9.12 6.06
C LEU A 20 2.56 -9.25 6.20
N ALA A 21 3.33 -8.66 5.28
CA ALA A 21 4.79 -8.72 5.31
C ALA A 21 5.36 -8.02 6.55
N VAL A 22 4.90 -6.80 6.83
CA VAL A 22 5.31 -6.04 8.02
C VAL A 22 4.99 -6.81 9.29
N ARG A 23 3.81 -7.44 9.34
CA ARG A 23 3.42 -8.26 10.46
C ARG A 23 4.27 -9.52 10.62
N GLY A 24 4.62 -10.18 9.52
CA GLY A 24 5.47 -11.37 9.53
C GLY A 24 6.88 -11.10 10.10
N VAL A 25 7.35 -9.86 10.02
CA VAL A 25 8.63 -9.44 10.62
C VAL A 25 8.54 -9.29 12.15
N GLY A 26 7.34 -9.23 12.72
CA GLY A 26 7.15 -9.30 14.17
C GLY A 26 7.58 -8.03 14.91
N ALA A 27 7.26 -6.85 14.39
CA ALA A 27 7.54 -5.56 15.06
C ALA A 27 6.73 -5.32 16.37
N GLY A 28 6.02 -6.32 16.89
CA GLY A 28 5.26 -6.21 18.12
C GLY A 28 6.16 -5.96 19.32
N GLY A 29 5.89 -4.91 20.08
CA GLY A 29 6.65 -4.58 21.29
C GLY A 29 8.02 -3.92 21.05
N THR A 30 8.37 -3.58 19.81
CA THR A 30 9.55 -2.72 19.54
C THR A 30 9.22 -1.25 19.76
N ASP A 31 10.27 -0.43 19.96
CA ASP A 31 10.11 1.02 20.00
C ASP A 31 9.45 1.55 18.72
N MET A 32 8.60 2.57 18.86
CA MET A 32 7.80 3.10 17.74
C MET A 32 8.65 3.56 16.56
N VAL A 33 9.83 4.15 16.82
CA VAL A 33 10.74 4.59 15.75
C VAL A 33 11.34 3.40 15.02
N VAL A 34 11.72 2.35 15.75
CA VAL A 34 12.25 1.12 15.17
C VAL A 34 11.19 0.41 14.33
N ALA A 35 9.95 0.36 14.81
CA ALA A 35 8.81 -0.16 14.07
C ALA A 35 8.59 0.63 12.77
N MET A 36 8.62 1.98 12.82
CA MET A 36 8.50 2.81 11.61
C MET A 36 9.58 2.49 10.58
N LEU A 37 10.85 2.44 10.99
CA LEU A 37 11.97 2.16 10.08
C LEU A 37 11.86 0.77 9.46
N LEU A 38 11.52 -0.25 10.25
CA LEU A 38 11.26 -1.60 9.74
C LEU A 38 10.09 -1.60 8.76
N GLY A 39 8.99 -0.95 9.11
CA GLY A 39 7.81 -0.79 8.27
C GLY A 39 8.13 -0.13 6.93
N ALA A 40 8.92 0.94 6.95
CA ALA A 40 9.36 1.63 5.74
C ALA A 40 10.22 0.74 4.84
N VAL A 41 11.20 0.02 5.42
CA VAL A 41 12.09 -0.88 4.66
C VAL A 41 11.30 -2.04 4.05
N VAL A 42 10.49 -2.73 4.87
CA VAL A 42 9.70 -3.89 4.43
C VAL A 42 8.66 -3.45 3.40
N GLY A 43 7.93 -2.36 3.67
CA GLY A 43 6.91 -1.85 2.78
C GLY A 43 7.47 -1.34 1.45
N SER A 44 8.65 -0.72 1.45
CA SER A 44 9.35 -0.33 0.23
C SER A 44 9.81 -1.55 -0.58
N ALA A 45 10.31 -2.60 0.09
CA ALA A 45 10.69 -3.84 -0.57
C ALA A 45 9.48 -4.53 -1.22
N VAL A 46 8.35 -4.62 -0.51
CA VAL A 46 7.09 -5.16 -1.05
C VAL A 46 6.61 -4.35 -2.24
N HIS A 47 6.61 -3.02 -2.13
CA HIS A 47 6.25 -2.16 -3.25
C HIS A 47 7.13 -2.41 -4.48
N LEU A 48 8.45 -2.46 -4.33
CA LEU A 48 9.36 -2.68 -5.47
C LEU A 48 9.12 -4.04 -6.13
N LEU A 49 8.89 -5.09 -5.35
CA LEU A 49 8.58 -6.42 -5.87
C LEU A 49 7.25 -6.44 -6.64
N LEU A 50 6.20 -5.83 -6.08
CA LEU A 50 4.90 -5.77 -6.73
C LEU A 50 4.91 -4.83 -7.93
N ALA A 51 5.67 -3.74 -7.89
CA ALA A 51 5.87 -2.85 -9.03
C ALA A 51 6.56 -3.60 -10.17
N LEU A 52 7.60 -4.39 -9.90
CA LEU A 52 8.25 -5.22 -10.91
C LEU A 52 7.29 -6.26 -11.51
N LEU A 53 6.46 -6.88 -10.67
CA LEU A 53 5.51 -7.92 -11.09
C LEU A 53 4.34 -7.35 -11.92
N PHE A 54 3.78 -6.21 -11.52
CA PHE A 54 2.59 -5.63 -12.14
C PHE A 54 2.88 -4.59 -13.23
N SER A 55 4.09 -4.02 -13.29
CA SER A 55 4.51 -3.09 -14.34
C SER A 55 4.21 -3.58 -15.77
N PRO A 56 4.50 -4.84 -16.16
CA PRO A 56 4.17 -5.32 -17.51
C PRO A 56 2.66 -5.50 -17.78
N LEU A 57 1.82 -5.60 -16.74
CA LEU A 57 0.37 -5.80 -16.87
C LEU A 57 -0.43 -4.49 -16.83
N LEU A 58 -0.07 -3.57 -15.94
CA LEU A 58 -0.85 -2.38 -15.63
C LEU A 58 -0.16 -1.07 -16.07
N GLY A 59 1.10 -1.15 -16.52
CA GLY A 59 1.88 0.02 -16.90
C GLY A 59 2.65 0.62 -15.71
N PRO A 60 3.89 1.10 -15.93
CA PRO A 60 4.79 1.49 -14.85
C PRO A 60 4.31 2.69 -14.03
N PHE A 61 3.72 3.71 -14.66
CA PHE A 61 3.31 4.94 -13.97
C PHE A 61 2.09 4.76 -13.05
N GLN A 62 1.10 3.97 -13.49
CA GLN A 62 -0.12 3.70 -12.72
C GLN A 62 0.14 2.85 -11.48
N VAL A 63 1.16 1.98 -11.54
CA VAL A 63 1.56 1.13 -10.42
C VAL A 63 2.55 1.84 -9.48
N MET A 64 3.45 2.68 -10.01
CA MET A 64 4.51 3.29 -9.21
C MET A 64 4.00 4.30 -8.18
N VAL A 65 3.14 5.25 -8.59
CA VAL A 65 2.75 6.36 -7.70
C VAL A 65 1.91 5.87 -6.52
N PRO A 66 0.74 5.22 -6.70
CA PRO A 66 -0.03 4.71 -5.58
C PRO A 66 0.70 3.57 -4.85
N GLY A 67 1.42 2.70 -5.57
CA GLY A 67 2.18 1.61 -4.95
C GLY A 67 3.25 2.10 -3.99
N SER A 68 3.98 3.17 -4.32
CA SER A 68 5.03 3.73 -3.45
C SER A 68 4.44 4.32 -2.17
N LEU A 69 3.28 4.98 -2.29
CA LEU A 69 2.55 5.51 -1.12
C LEU A 69 2.06 4.37 -0.23
N ILE A 70 1.46 3.34 -0.83
CA ILE A 70 0.93 2.19 -0.12
C ILE A 70 2.04 1.40 0.58
N GLY A 71 3.14 1.12 -0.12
CA GLY A 71 4.26 0.37 0.42
C GLY A 71 4.96 1.14 1.54
N MET A 72 5.44 2.35 1.25
CA MET A 72 6.28 3.10 2.18
C MET A 72 5.46 3.62 3.37
N TYR A 73 4.39 4.38 3.13
CA TYR A 73 3.59 4.96 4.21
C TYR A 73 2.71 3.90 4.89
N GLY A 74 2.11 2.98 4.13
CA GLY A 74 1.36 1.87 4.71
C GLY A 74 2.26 0.99 5.57
N GLY A 75 3.47 0.67 5.12
CA GLY A 75 4.43 -0.13 5.88
C GLY A 75 4.76 0.50 7.25
N MET A 76 5.02 1.80 7.28
CA MET A 76 5.24 2.54 8.54
C MET A 76 4.01 2.48 9.46
N LEU A 77 2.82 2.75 8.91
CA LEU A 77 1.57 2.77 9.68
C LEU A 77 1.23 1.40 10.27
N PHE A 78 1.41 0.32 9.51
CA PHE A 78 1.14 -1.03 9.98
C PHE A 78 2.14 -1.48 11.04
N ALA A 79 3.42 -1.12 10.90
CA ALA A 79 4.43 -1.47 11.90
C ALA A 79 4.18 -0.72 13.22
N MET A 80 3.85 0.57 13.15
CA MET A 80 3.45 1.35 14.34
C MET A 80 2.18 0.80 14.99
N ARG A 81 1.18 0.40 14.19
CA ARG A 81 -0.04 -0.22 14.70
C ARG A 81 0.27 -1.49 15.49
N ASP A 82 1.12 -2.35 14.94
CA ASP A 82 1.49 -3.63 15.55
C ASP A 82 2.37 -3.46 16.79
N SER A 83 3.22 -2.41 16.85
CA SER A 83 4.04 -2.11 18.03
C SER A 83 3.19 -1.61 19.22
N VAL A 84 2.18 -0.76 18.96
CA VAL A 84 1.28 -0.19 19.99
C VAL A 84 0.37 -1.24 20.63
N HIS A 85 -0.11 -2.22 19.86
CA HIS A 85 -1.09 -3.21 20.34
C HIS A 85 -0.47 -4.55 20.79
N GLY A 86 0.86 -4.64 20.88
CA GLY A 86 1.53 -5.87 21.31
C GLY A 86 1.20 -7.09 20.45
N GLY A 87 0.96 -6.89 19.14
CA GLY A 87 0.80 -7.98 18.15
C GLY A 87 -0.58 -8.63 18.03
N SER A 88 -1.63 -8.18 18.73
CA SER A 88 -2.98 -8.79 18.63
C SER A 88 -3.98 -7.96 17.84
N PRO A 89 -3.98 -8.13 16.50
CA PRO A 89 -5.26 -8.23 15.81
C PRO A 89 -5.26 -9.50 14.94
N THR A 90 -6.35 -10.08 14.47
CA THR A 90 -6.31 -11.36 13.70
C THR A 90 -5.63 -11.18 12.32
N LEU A 91 -5.12 -12.25 11.69
CA LEU A 91 -4.55 -12.20 10.32
C LEU A 91 -5.55 -11.58 9.31
N SER A 92 -6.84 -11.91 9.45
CA SER A 92 -7.91 -11.34 8.63
C SER A 92 -8.01 -9.82 8.77
N SER A 93 -7.81 -9.27 9.98
CA SER A 93 -7.82 -7.82 10.18
C SER A 93 -6.64 -7.11 9.52
N ALA A 94 -5.46 -7.76 9.41
CA ALA A 94 -4.31 -7.18 8.73
C ALA A 94 -4.56 -7.11 7.22
N VAL A 95 -5.12 -8.18 6.64
CA VAL A 95 -5.53 -8.23 5.23
C VAL A 95 -6.61 -7.19 4.93
N LEU A 96 -7.64 -7.10 5.76
CA LEU A 96 -8.75 -6.15 5.54
C LEU A 96 -8.28 -4.70 5.65
N VAL A 97 -7.54 -4.35 6.70
CA VAL A 97 -7.03 -2.98 6.89
C VAL A 97 -6.03 -2.62 5.79
N GLY A 98 -5.11 -3.53 5.46
CA GLY A 98 -4.16 -3.33 4.37
C GLY A 98 -4.87 -3.15 3.02
N GLY A 99 -5.84 -4.00 2.72
CA GLY A 99 -6.63 -3.95 1.49
C GLY A 99 -7.45 -2.67 1.36
N LEU A 100 -8.16 -2.28 2.43
CA LEU A 100 -8.92 -1.02 2.47
C LEU A 100 -8.01 0.19 2.30
N PHE A 101 -6.88 0.22 3.02
CA PHE A 101 -5.90 1.30 2.90
C PHE A 101 -5.37 1.42 1.47
N GLY A 102 -4.99 0.29 0.87
CA GLY A 102 -4.54 0.24 -0.51
C GLY A 102 -5.58 0.77 -1.51
N ALA A 103 -6.83 0.33 -1.38
CA ALA A 103 -7.93 0.79 -2.24
C ALA A 103 -8.17 2.31 -2.08
N VAL A 104 -8.19 2.82 -0.85
CA VAL A 104 -8.41 4.24 -0.56
C VAL A 104 -7.29 5.11 -1.12
N VAL A 105 -6.02 4.69 -0.95
CA VAL A 105 -4.87 5.45 -1.49
C VAL A 105 -4.92 5.49 -3.01
N THR A 106 -5.19 4.36 -3.68
CA THR A 106 -5.34 4.34 -5.14
C THR A 106 -6.48 5.25 -5.60
N ALA A 107 -7.65 5.17 -4.95
CA ALA A 107 -8.79 6.04 -5.26
C ALA A 107 -8.45 7.52 -5.08
N GLY A 108 -7.70 7.87 -4.02
CA GLY A 108 -7.26 9.23 -3.75
C GLY A 108 -6.31 9.77 -4.83
N VAL A 109 -5.35 8.95 -5.27
CA VAL A 109 -4.42 9.32 -6.36
C VAL A 109 -5.17 9.51 -7.67
N GLU A 110 -6.10 8.62 -8.02
CA GLU A 110 -6.93 8.78 -9.22
C GLU A 110 -7.80 10.04 -9.16
N LEU A 111 -8.40 10.34 -7.99
CA LEU A 111 -9.21 11.53 -7.81
C LEU A 111 -8.38 12.80 -7.97
N TYR A 112 -7.16 12.80 -7.42
CA TYR A 112 -6.21 13.90 -7.56
C TYR A 112 -5.79 14.10 -9.02
N ASP A 113 -5.48 13.01 -9.74
CA ASP A 113 -5.16 13.08 -11.18
C ASP A 113 -6.34 13.65 -11.99
N ARG A 114 -7.58 13.23 -11.70
CA ARG A 114 -8.78 13.77 -12.36
C ARG A 114 -8.98 15.26 -12.06
N ALA A 115 -8.73 15.70 -10.83
CA ALA A 115 -8.88 17.11 -10.44
C ALA A 115 -7.85 18.03 -11.10
N LEU A 116 -6.66 17.50 -11.43
CA LEU A 116 -5.60 18.25 -12.10
C LEU A 116 -5.74 18.29 -13.62
N ARG A 117 -6.57 17.42 -14.22
CA ARG A 117 -6.84 17.46 -15.66
C ARG A 117 -7.73 18.68 -15.96
N PRO A 118 -7.26 19.66 -16.76
CA PRO A 118 -8.11 20.75 -17.19
C PRO A 118 -9.28 20.20 -18.00
N GLU A 119 -10.47 20.76 -17.81
CA GLU A 119 -11.62 20.50 -18.70
C GLU A 119 -11.19 20.84 -20.14
N GLY A 120 -10.93 19.83 -20.98
CA GLY A 120 -10.60 20.02 -22.41
C GLY A 120 -9.46 19.20 -23.00
N SER A 121 -8.73 18.38 -22.25
CA SER A 121 -7.70 17.49 -22.82
C SER A 121 -8.29 16.14 -23.23
N ASP A 122 -9.00 16.12 -24.37
CA ASP A 122 -9.53 14.90 -25.00
C ASP A 122 -8.43 14.18 -25.81
N ARG A 123 -8.20 12.91 -25.43
CA ARG A 123 -7.56 11.80 -26.19
C ARG A 123 -6.06 11.86 -26.46
#